data_AF-A0A0C2F5H4-F1
#
_entry.id   AF-A0A0C2F5H4-F1
#
_cell.length_a   1.000
_cell.length_b   1.000
_cell.length_c   1.000
_cell.angle_alpha   90.00
_cell.angle_beta   90.00
_cell.angle_gamma   90.00
#
_symmetry.space_group_name_H-M   'P 1'
#
loop_
_entity.id
_entity.type
_entity.pdbx_description
1 polymer ?
#
loop_
_entity_poly.entity_id
_entity_poly.type
_entity_poly.pdbx_seq_one_letter_code
_entity_poly.pdbx_strand_id
1 'polypeptide(L)'
;MRLNTNIDSGDDLFTDLNGLQMIRRKRQLSKLPLQAHFYPMSASAYIEDSSTRLSLFGAQALGVASLKSGQLEVMLDRRLEHDDGRGLFQGVLDNHRTLSRFRLLVEPLASSDQINTAEERVGFHSVVGLAQDMELHYPIVRMLTKAQPNTETVGGISQSLPCDVHIVSLRTTAGATNYGGNGMSAPKNEAALILYRPFTDCRSKLQLQSDCMKQGNTNNL
;
A
#
# COMPACT_ATOMS: atom_id res chain seq x y z
N MET A 1 12.10 -12.45 -6.17
CA MET A 1 12.58 -12.37 -4.76
C MET A 1 11.70 -13.27 -3.91
N ARG A 2 12.26 -14.08 -3.00
CA ARG A 2 11.50 -14.95 -2.08
C ARG A 2 11.99 -14.74 -0.66
N LEU A 3 11.04 -14.57 0.26
CA LEU A 3 11.25 -14.50 1.70
C LEU A 3 10.79 -15.83 2.30
N ASN A 4 11.64 -16.46 3.10
CA ASN A 4 11.33 -17.69 3.82
C ASN A 4 11.33 -17.39 5.32
N THR A 5 10.25 -17.75 6.01
CA THR A 5 10.07 -17.52 7.44
C THR A 5 9.54 -18.77 8.12
N ASN A 6 9.51 -18.76 9.46
CA ASN A 6 8.88 -19.77 10.29
C ASN A 6 7.41 -19.45 10.63
N ILE A 7 6.82 -18.43 9.99
CA ILE A 7 5.40 -18.08 10.18
C ILE A 7 4.54 -19.22 9.64
N ASP A 8 3.65 -19.76 10.47
CA ASP A 8 2.73 -20.81 10.03
C ASP A 8 1.47 -20.22 9.38
N SER A 9 1.67 -19.65 8.19
CA SER A 9 0.59 -19.03 7.42
C SER A 9 -0.35 -20.04 6.75
N GLY A 10 -0.05 -21.34 6.84
CA GLY A 10 -0.77 -22.40 6.15
C GLY A 10 -0.86 -22.16 4.64
N ASP A 11 -2.09 -21.92 4.17
CA ASP A 11 -2.42 -21.63 2.77
C ASP A 11 -2.81 -20.16 2.53
N ASP A 12 -2.65 -19.30 3.52
CA ASP A 12 -3.11 -17.93 3.47
C ASP A 12 -2.04 -16.94 2.97
N LEU A 13 -2.51 -16.02 2.15
CA LEU A 13 -1.80 -14.84 1.69
C LEU A 13 -2.80 -13.68 1.66
N PHE A 14 -2.42 -12.51 2.14
CA PHE A 14 -3.23 -11.31 1.98
C PHE A 14 -2.58 -10.39 0.96
N THR A 15 -3.34 -9.94 -0.03
CA THR A 15 -2.88 -9.04 -1.08
C THR A 15 -3.77 -7.83 -1.17
N ASP A 16 -3.21 -6.67 -1.46
CA ASP A 16 -4.00 -5.48 -1.66
C ASP A 16 -4.81 -5.51 -2.98
N LEU A 17 -5.89 -4.74 -3.02
CA LEU A 17 -6.62 -4.41 -4.25
C LEU A 17 -6.52 -2.91 -4.48
N ASN A 18 -5.65 -2.50 -5.40
CA ASN A 18 -5.42 -1.12 -5.82
C ASN A 18 -4.97 -0.20 -4.66
N GLY A 19 -4.24 -0.73 -3.67
CA GLY A 19 -3.80 0.01 -2.49
C GLY A 19 -4.94 0.45 -1.55
N LEU A 20 -6.14 -0.12 -1.68
CA LEU A 20 -7.31 0.32 -0.92
C LEU A 20 -7.74 -0.67 0.18
N GLN A 21 -7.86 -1.95 -0.16
CA GLN A 21 -8.31 -3.00 0.77
C GLN A 21 -7.40 -4.22 0.66
N MET A 22 -7.24 -4.97 1.75
CA MET A 22 -6.57 -6.27 1.71
C MET A 22 -7.59 -7.37 1.59
N ILE A 23 -7.31 -8.36 0.75
CA ILE A 23 -8.16 -9.54 0.56
C ILE A 23 -7.34 -10.80 0.79
N ARG A 24 -7.95 -11.76 1.49
CA ARG A 24 -7.40 -13.09 1.74
C ARG A 24 -7.44 -13.94 0.48
N ARG A 25 -6.31 -14.55 0.17
CA ARG A 25 -6.09 -15.52 -0.91
C ARG A 25 -5.78 -16.86 -0.28
N LYS A 26 -6.38 -17.92 -0.83
CA LYS A 26 -6.13 -19.30 -0.40
C LYS A 26 -5.39 -20.05 -1.49
N ARG A 27 -4.20 -20.53 -1.16
CA ARG A 27 -3.41 -21.42 -2.02
C ARG A 27 -4.12 -22.77 -2.17
N GLN A 28 -4.25 -23.24 -3.40
CA GLN A 28 -4.91 -24.52 -3.74
C GLN A 28 -4.15 -25.25 -4.85
N LEU A 29 -2.89 -25.63 -4.60
CA LEU A 29 -2.02 -26.26 -5.60
C LEU A 29 -2.51 -27.65 -6.07
N SER A 30 -3.41 -28.30 -5.32
CA SER A 30 -4.03 -29.56 -5.74
C SER A 30 -5.15 -29.38 -6.78
N LYS A 31 -5.70 -28.17 -6.92
CA LYS A 31 -6.83 -27.87 -7.80
C LYS A 31 -6.48 -26.92 -8.94
N LEU A 32 -5.57 -25.99 -8.71
CA LEU A 32 -5.21 -24.93 -9.65
C LEU A 32 -3.70 -24.92 -9.89
N PRO A 33 -3.25 -24.62 -11.12
CA PRO A 33 -1.83 -24.62 -11.47
C PRO A 33 -1.09 -23.48 -10.76
N LEU A 34 0.24 -23.56 -10.71
CA LEU A 34 1.10 -22.62 -9.98
C LEU A 34 0.82 -21.16 -10.32
N GLN A 35 0.71 -20.82 -11.61
CA GLN A 35 0.47 -19.46 -12.07
C GLN A 35 -0.88 -18.87 -11.62
N ALA A 36 -1.85 -19.71 -11.23
CA ALA A 36 -3.13 -19.25 -10.72
C ALA A 36 -3.06 -18.73 -9.26
N HIS A 37 -1.93 -18.95 -8.59
CA HIS A 37 -1.68 -18.46 -7.22
C HIS A 37 -0.77 -17.22 -7.18
N PHE A 38 -0.47 -16.65 -8.36
CA PHE A 38 0.10 -15.31 -8.44
C PHE A 38 -1.01 -14.27 -8.50
N TYR A 39 -0.92 -13.29 -7.61
CA TYR A 39 -1.89 -12.21 -7.46
C TYR A 39 -1.20 -10.86 -7.70
N PRO A 40 -1.94 -9.83 -8.12
CA PRO A 40 -1.43 -8.46 -8.11
C PRO A 40 -1.12 -8.03 -6.68
N MET A 41 0.07 -7.46 -6.49
CA MET A 41 0.46 -6.65 -5.33
C MET A 41 0.69 -5.24 -5.85
N SER A 42 -0.34 -4.40 -5.80
CA SER A 42 -0.23 -3.01 -6.24
C SER A 42 0.55 -2.16 -5.25
N ALA A 43 0.40 -2.42 -3.95
CA ALA A 43 1.05 -1.69 -2.87
C ALA A 43 1.64 -2.63 -1.82
N SER A 44 0.94 -3.71 -1.45
CA SER A 44 1.39 -4.56 -0.34
C SER A 44 0.79 -5.96 -0.31
N ALA A 45 1.50 -6.86 0.34
CA ALA A 45 1.05 -8.20 0.66
C ALA A 45 1.61 -8.64 2.00
N TYR A 46 0.90 -9.52 2.71
CA TYR A 46 1.40 -10.07 3.96
C TYR A 46 0.99 -11.53 4.17
N ILE A 47 1.75 -12.20 5.01
CA ILE A 47 1.44 -13.50 5.60
C ILE A 47 1.50 -13.37 7.12
N GLU A 48 0.69 -14.14 7.84
CA GLU A 48 0.68 -14.10 9.29
C GLU A 48 0.27 -15.44 9.89
N ASP A 49 0.63 -15.63 11.15
CA ASP A 49 0.10 -16.65 12.04
C ASP A 49 -0.57 -15.99 13.27
N SER A 50 -0.82 -16.74 14.34
CA SER A 50 -1.44 -16.20 15.56
C SER A 50 -0.58 -15.20 16.34
N SER A 51 0.71 -15.14 16.05
CA SER A 51 1.72 -14.43 16.85
C SER A 51 2.51 -13.40 16.07
N THR A 52 2.63 -13.56 14.75
CA THR A 52 3.55 -12.77 13.93
C THR A 52 2.96 -12.50 12.55
N ARG A 53 3.09 -11.26 12.07
CA ARG A 53 2.81 -10.85 10.69
C ARG A 53 4.10 -10.42 9.99
N LEU A 54 4.28 -10.85 8.75
CA LEU A 54 5.29 -10.35 7.83
C LEU A 54 4.58 -9.61 6.69
N SER A 55 4.73 -8.29 6.65
CA SER A 55 4.20 -7.43 5.59
C SER A 55 5.31 -6.95 4.67
N LEU A 56 5.09 -7.08 3.37
CA LEU A 56 5.92 -6.53 2.32
C LEU A 56 5.15 -5.41 1.61
N PHE A 57 5.72 -4.21 1.63
CA PHE A 57 5.23 -3.05 0.90
C PHE A 57 6.14 -2.82 -0.31
N GLY A 58 5.57 -2.50 -1.47
CA GLY A 58 6.30 -2.22 -2.70
C GLY A 58 5.91 -0.87 -3.27
N ALA A 59 6.88 -0.10 -3.77
CA ALA A 59 6.63 1.19 -4.43
C ALA A 59 6.11 1.04 -5.88
N GLN A 60 5.91 -0.20 -6.32
CA GLN A 60 5.54 -0.56 -7.68
C GLN A 60 4.71 -1.84 -7.69
N ALA A 61 3.76 -1.91 -8.62
CA ALA A 61 2.89 -3.06 -8.78
C ALA A 61 3.64 -4.26 -9.36
N LEU A 62 3.57 -5.41 -8.69
CA LEU A 62 4.23 -6.64 -9.09
C LEU A 62 3.34 -7.87 -8.83
N GLY A 63 3.71 -9.01 -9.39
CA GLY A 63 3.06 -10.29 -9.07
C GLY A 63 3.62 -10.87 -7.77
N VAL A 64 2.74 -11.22 -6.83
CA VAL A 64 3.09 -11.85 -5.54
C VAL A 64 2.44 -13.21 -5.40
N ALA A 65 3.10 -14.13 -4.69
CA ALA A 65 2.53 -15.40 -4.30
C ALA A 65 3.05 -15.83 -2.91
N SER A 66 2.31 -16.75 -2.30
CA SER A 66 2.80 -17.61 -1.22
C SER A 66 2.57 -19.02 -1.73
N LEU A 67 3.65 -19.75 -2.09
CA LEU A 67 3.54 -21.09 -2.67
C LEU A 67 3.72 -22.20 -1.61
N LYS A 68 4.12 -21.83 -0.39
CA LYS A 68 4.29 -22.70 0.77
C LYS A 68 4.08 -21.87 2.04
N SER A 69 3.59 -22.50 3.12
CA SER A 69 3.50 -21.87 4.45
C SER A 69 4.83 -21.20 4.82
N GLY A 70 4.75 -19.97 5.33
CA GLY A 70 5.90 -19.14 5.71
C GLY A 70 6.67 -18.50 4.55
N GLN A 71 6.22 -18.67 3.29
CA GLN A 71 6.84 -18.05 2.12
C GLN A 71 6.05 -16.88 1.58
N LEU A 72 6.77 -15.84 1.17
CA LEU A 72 6.25 -14.71 0.42
C LEU A 72 7.21 -14.40 -0.74
N GLU A 73 6.73 -14.44 -1.97
CA GLU A 73 7.56 -14.21 -3.15
C GLU A 73 6.96 -13.20 -4.11
N VAL A 74 7.83 -12.38 -4.69
CA VAL A 74 7.48 -11.33 -5.64
C VAL A 74 8.31 -11.50 -6.91
N MET A 75 7.65 -11.51 -8.07
CA MET A 75 8.30 -11.42 -9.37
C MET A 75 8.87 -10.02 -9.56
N LEU A 76 10.14 -9.90 -9.93
CA LEU A 76 10.81 -8.59 -10.06
C LEU A 76 10.82 -8.08 -11.50
N ASP A 77 11.03 -8.97 -12.46
CA ASP A 77 11.01 -8.69 -13.90
C ASP A 77 10.80 -10.01 -14.65
N ARG A 78 10.42 -9.94 -15.92
CA ARG A 78 10.26 -11.10 -16.83
C ARG A 78 10.83 -10.77 -18.20
N ARG A 79 11.60 -11.69 -18.75
CA ARG A 79 12.06 -11.68 -20.15
C ARG A 79 11.50 -12.91 -20.85
N LEU A 80 10.82 -12.72 -21.97
CA LEU A 80 10.12 -13.78 -22.70
C LEU A 80 10.39 -13.64 -24.20
N GLU A 81 10.83 -14.71 -24.85
CA GLU A 81 11.17 -14.68 -26.29
C GLU A 81 9.97 -14.89 -27.21
N HIS A 82 8.86 -15.40 -26.67
CA HIS A 82 7.68 -15.79 -27.44
C HIS A 82 6.46 -14.92 -27.10
N ASP A 83 5.66 -14.65 -28.12
CA ASP A 83 4.33 -14.05 -28.00
C ASP A 83 3.37 -15.06 -27.33
N ASP A 84 2.40 -14.53 -26.58
CA ASP A 84 1.41 -15.33 -25.86
C ASP A 84 0.07 -15.49 -26.61
N GLY A 85 -0.02 -15.03 -27.87
CA GLY A 85 -1.19 -15.14 -28.72
C GLY A 85 -2.34 -14.22 -28.30
N ARG A 86 -2.06 -13.13 -27.56
CA ARG A 86 -3.07 -12.14 -27.12
C ARG A 86 -3.11 -10.85 -27.95
N GLY A 87 -2.40 -10.83 -29.08
CA GLY A 87 -2.47 -9.74 -30.07
C GLY A 87 -1.37 -8.69 -29.96
N LEU A 88 -0.36 -8.90 -29.10
CA LEU A 88 0.82 -8.03 -29.02
C LEU A 88 1.86 -8.38 -30.10
N PHE A 89 1.91 -9.64 -30.54
CA PHE A 89 2.76 -10.17 -31.63
C PHE A 89 4.27 -10.00 -31.39
N GLN A 90 4.69 -10.05 -30.12
CA GLN A 90 6.10 -10.03 -29.73
C GLN A 90 6.28 -10.63 -28.33
N GLY A 91 7.50 -11.10 -28.04
CA GLY A 91 7.92 -11.39 -26.67
C GLY A 91 8.19 -10.11 -25.85
N VAL A 92 8.64 -10.27 -24.61
CA VAL A 92 9.09 -9.18 -23.73
C VAL A 92 10.62 -9.23 -23.68
N LEU A 93 11.29 -8.43 -24.51
CA LEU A 93 12.76 -8.44 -24.68
C LEU A 93 13.41 -7.07 -24.48
N ASP A 94 12.63 -6.06 -24.14
CA ASP A 94 13.02 -4.66 -23.92
C ASP A 94 13.30 -4.36 -22.44
N ASN A 95 13.77 -5.34 -21.68
CA ASN A 95 14.08 -5.17 -20.26
C ASN A 95 15.13 -4.07 -20.05
N HIS A 96 14.83 -3.16 -19.11
CA HIS A 96 15.78 -2.17 -18.61
C HIS A 96 16.03 -2.37 -17.13
N ARG A 97 17.25 -2.04 -16.69
CA ARG A 97 17.60 -2.11 -15.27
C ARG A 97 16.70 -1.17 -14.48
N THR A 98 15.80 -1.76 -13.69
CA THR A 98 14.79 -1.05 -12.91
C THR A 98 15.04 -1.29 -11.43
N LEU A 99 14.95 -0.23 -10.63
CA LEU A 99 15.10 -0.32 -9.17
C LEU A 99 13.74 -0.58 -8.52
N SER A 100 13.51 -1.82 -8.08
CA SER A 100 12.36 -2.13 -7.24
C SER A 100 12.64 -1.73 -5.78
N ARG A 101 11.73 -0.97 -5.18
CA ARG A 101 11.82 -0.54 -3.78
C ARG A 101 10.77 -1.25 -2.95
N PHE A 102 11.19 -1.77 -1.80
CA PHE A 102 10.32 -2.46 -0.87
C PHE A 102 10.60 -2.03 0.56
N ARG A 103 9.59 -2.13 1.42
CA ARG A 103 9.74 -2.12 2.88
C ARG A 103 9.25 -3.45 3.44
N LEU A 104 10.00 -3.99 4.39
CA LEU A 104 9.63 -5.20 5.10
C LEU A 104 9.32 -4.84 6.54
N LEU A 105 8.14 -5.25 7.02
CA LEU A 105 7.71 -5.04 8.39
C LEU A 105 7.38 -6.39 9.03
N VAL A 106 7.98 -6.65 10.19
CA VAL A 106 7.67 -7.82 11.02
C VAL A 106 6.96 -7.30 12.27
N GLU A 107 5.73 -7.75 12.49
CA GLU A 107 4.90 -7.31 13.60
C GLU A 107 4.60 -8.47 14.55
N PRO A 108 4.96 -8.36 15.84
CA PRO A 108 4.43 -9.25 16.85
C PRO A 108 2.94 -8.91 17.09
N LEU A 109 2.09 -9.92 17.04
CA LEU A 109 0.65 -9.82 17.25
C LEU A 109 0.29 -10.20 18.70
N ALA A 110 -0.76 -9.56 19.23
CA ALA A 110 -1.44 -9.95 20.46
C ALA A 110 -2.37 -11.13 20.17
N SER A 111 -2.50 -12.03 21.14
CA SER A 111 -3.44 -13.14 21.06
C SER A 111 -4.86 -12.56 20.97
N SER A 112 -5.56 -12.85 19.87
CA SER A 112 -6.98 -12.53 19.78
C SER A 112 -7.77 -13.71 20.31
N ASP A 113 -7.81 -13.88 21.64
CA ASP A 113 -8.50 -14.99 22.29
C ASP A 113 -10.02 -15.03 22.01
N GLN A 114 -10.57 -14.00 21.32
CA GLN A 114 -11.99 -13.89 21.00
C GLN A 114 -12.35 -13.60 19.53
N ILE A 115 -11.39 -13.61 18.59
CA ILE A 115 -11.69 -13.32 17.17
C ILE A 115 -11.46 -14.57 16.34
N ASN A 116 -12.55 -15.14 15.82
CA ASN A 116 -12.47 -16.24 14.85
C ASN A 116 -12.07 -15.68 13.47
N THR A 117 -10.76 -15.60 13.22
CA THR A 117 -10.20 -15.13 11.94
C THR A 117 -10.28 -16.19 10.83
N ALA A 118 -10.78 -17.40 11.11
CA ALA A 118 -10.79 -18.50 10.14
C ALA A 118 -11.68 -18.20 8.92
N GLU A 119 -12.77 -17.44 9.11
CA GLU A 119 -13.71 -17.08 8.04
C GLU A 119 -13.47 -15.68 7.46
N GLU A 120 -12.60 -14.89 8.06
CA GLU A 120 -12.35 -13.52 7.65
C GLU A 120 -11.71 -13.49 6.26
N ARG A 121 -12.33 -12.73 5.34
CA ARG A 121 -11.90 -12.62 3.93
C ARG A 121 -11.18 -11.32 3.62
N VAL A 122 -11.35 -10.32 4.49
CA VAL A 122 -10.74 -9.00 4.36
C VAL A 122 -9.65 -8.90 5.41
N GLY A 123 -8.52 -8.31 5.04
CA GLY A 123 -7.44 -8.01 5.97
C GLY A 123 -7.31 -6.52 6.21
N PHE A 124 -6.60 -6.16 7.26
CA PHE A 124 -6.25 -4.77 7.55
C PHE A 124 -4.79 -4.69 8.00
N HIS A 125 -4.11 -3.64 7.57
CA HIS A 125 -2.79 -3.31 8.11
C HIS A 125 -2.93 -2.71 9.51
N SER A 126 -1.89 -2.85 10.33
CA SER A 126 -1.81 -2.07 11.56
C SER A 126 -1.58 -0.59 11.22
N VAL A 127 -1.73 0.30 12.22
CA VAL A 127 -1.38 1.71 12.06
C VAL A 127 0.09 1.89 11.63
N VAL A 128 1.00 1.05 12.16
CA VAL A 128 2.41 1.07 11.77
C VAL A 128 2.59 0.61 10.33
N GLY A 129 1.91 -0.45 9.92
CA GLY A 129 1.92 -0.95 8.55
C GLY A 129 1.42 0.09 7.54
N LEU A 130 0.29 0.74 7.83
CA LEU A 130 -0.23 1.84 7.01
C LEU A 130 0.77 2.99 6.90
N ALA A 131 1.42 3.38 7.99
CA ALA A 131 2.43 4.43 7.95
C ALA A 131 3.62 4.04 7.06
N GLN A 132 4.08 2.78 7.10
CA GLN A 132 5.14 2.29 6.22
C GLN A 132 4.74 2.30 4.74
N ASP A 133 3.49 1.91 4.44
CA ASP A 133 2.94 1.96 3.09
C ASP A 133 2.85 3.40 2.57
N MET A 134 2.35 4.32 3.39
CA MET A 134 2.21 5.74 3.07
C MET A 134 3.57 6.41 2.85
N GLU A 135 4.56 6.15 3.69
CA GLU A 135 5.90 6.75 3.54
C GLU A 135 6.59 6.26 2.27
N LEU A 136 6.25 5.05 1.78
CA LEU A 136 6.77 4.51 0.53
C LEU A 136 6.10 5.14 -0.70
N HIS A 137 4.78 5.33 -0.67
CA HIS A 137 4.00 5.86 -1.81
C HIS A 137 3.94 7.39 -1.88
N TYR A 138 4.06 8.07 -0.73
CA TYR A 138 3.98 9.53 -0.60
C TYR A 138 5.25 10.09 0.06
N PRO A 139 6.42 9.97 -0.60
CA PRO A 139 7.68 10.42 -0.03
C PRO A 139 7.75 11.95 0.06
N ILE A 140 8.57 12.45 0.99
CA ILE A 140 8.86 13.88 1.10
C ILE A 140 9.52 14.39 -0.17
N VAL A 141 8.89 15.38 -0.82
CA VAL A 141 9.46 16.09 -1.97
C VAL A 141 10.46 17.13 -1.48
N ARG A 142 11.73 16.96 -1.85
CA ARG A 142 12.81 17.89 -1.51
C ARG A 142 12.99 18.89 -2.66
N MET A 143 12.75 20.17 -2.39
CA MET A 143 12.99 21.26 -3.34
C MET A 143 14.32 21.92 -3.04
N LEU A 144 15.20 22.03 -4.03
CA LEU A 144 16.53 22.62 -3.90
C LEU A 144 16.54 23.99 -4.59
N THR A 145 17.12 24.98 -3.94
CA THR A 145 17.30 26.33 -4.49
C THR A 145 18.72 26.82 -4.24
N LYS A 146 19.21 27.69 -5.14
CA LYS A 146 20.50 28.39 -4.96
C LYS A 146 20.36 29.62 -4.05
N ALA A 147 19.16 30.17 -3.93
CA ALA A 147 18.88 31.28 -3.00
C ALA A 147 18.85 30.77 -1.56
N GLN A 148 18.98 31.67 -0.59
CA GLN A 148 18.69 31.27 0.79
C GLN A 148 17.22 30.85 0.91
N PRO A 149 16.93 29.65 1.46
CA PRO A 149 15.56 29.20 1.63
C PRO A 149 14.86 30.07 2.67
N ASN A 150 13.65 30.52 2.35
CA ASN A 150 12.78 31.15 3.34
C ASN A 150 12.41 30.10 4.40
N THR A 151 12.40 30.50 5.67
CA THR A 151 12.04 29.64 6.81
C THR A 151 10.54 29.55 7.07
N GLU A 152 9.72 30.22 6.25
CA GLU A 152 8.27 30.24 6.40
C GLU A 152 7.66 28.86 6.14
N THR A 153 6.97 28.32 7.14
CA THR A 153 6.22 27.06 7.03
C THR A 153 4.75 27.37 6.73
N VAL A 154 4.28 26.97 5.55
CA VAL A 154 2.86 27.11 5.18
C VAL A 154 2.18 25.76 5.33
N GLY A 155 1.37 25.59 6.38
CA GLY A 155 0.66 24.33 6.66
C GLY A 155 -0.63 24.13 5.86
N GLY A 156 -1.25 25.21 5.36
CA GLY A 156 -2.51 25.17 4.59
C GLY A 156 -3.76 24.73 5.40
N ILE A 157 -3.58 24.12 6.58
CA ILE A 157 -4.62 23.74 7.53
C ILE A 157 -4.32 24.34 8.90
N SER A 158 -5.36 24.69 9.66
CA SER A 158 -5.23 25.29 10.99
C SER A 158 -4.95 24.28 12.10
N GLN A 159 -5.25 22.99 11.87
CA GLN A 159 -5.04 21.90 12.81
C GLN A 159 -4.56 20.65 12.07
N SER A 160 -3.75 19.83 12.72
CA SER A 160 -3.31 18.54 12.19
C SER A 160 -4.49 17.59 11.99
N LEU A 161 -4.45 16.80 10.93
CA LEU A 161 -5.42 15.71 10.73
C LEU A 161 -5.13 14.55 11.70
N PRO A 162 -6.17 13.75 12.06
CA PRO A 162 -5.96 12.51 12.81
C PRO A 162 -4.98 11.56 12.10
N CYS A 163 -4.22 10.77 12.87
CA CYS A 163 -3.21 9.83 12.34
C CYS A 163 -3.75 8.83 11.30
N ASP A 164 -5.04 8.53 11.37
CA ASP A 164 -5.71 7.55 10.54
C ASP A 164 -6.47 8.19 9.37
N VAL A 165 -6.28 9.49 9.10
CA VAL A 165 -6.87 10.19 7.96
C VAL A 165 -5.80 10.54 6.94
N HIS A 166 -6.02 10.12 5.70
CA HIS A 166 -5.15 10.38 4.57
C HIS A 166 -5.81 11.37 3.59
N ILE A 167 -5.08 12.41 3.18
CA ILE A 167 -5.48 13.30 2.09
C ILE A 167 -5.12 12.64 0.75
N VAL A 168 -6.12 12.12 0.05
CA VAL A 168 -5.92 11.46 -1.25
C VAL A 168 -5.71 12.47 -2.37
N SER A 169 -6.44 13.58 -2.33
CA SER A 169 -6.34 14.61 -3.36
C SER A 169 -6.87 15.95 -2.85
N LEU A 170 -6.19 17.03 -3.22
CA LEU A 170 -6.66 18.40 -3.10
C LEU A 170 -6.48 19.07 -4.47
N ARG A 171 -7.55 19.54 -5.09
CA ARG A 171 -7.50 20.18 -6.42
C ARG A 171 -8.40 21.40 -6.48
N THR A 172 -7.93 22.47 -7.11
CA THR A 172 -8.78 23.61 -7.49
C THR A 172 -9.75 23.19 -8.59
N THR A 173 -10.97 23.72 -8.55
CA THR A 173 -11.99 23.41 -9.56
C THR A 173 -11.94 24.41 -10.72
N ALA A 174 -12.42 23.97 -11.88
CA ALA A 174 -12.53 24.79 -13.07
C ALA A 174 -13.99 24.83 -13.54
N GLY A 175 -14.34 25.89 -14.28
CA GLY A 175 -15.61 26.01 -14.98
C GLY A 175 -15.73 25.03 -16.16
N ALA A 176 -16.90 25.03 -16.79
CA ALA A 176 -17.15 24.22 -17.99
C ALA A 176 -16.16 24.60 -19.10
N THR A 177 -15.64 23.58 -19.79
CA THR A 177 -14.73 23.76 -20.93
C THR A 177 -15.48 24.45 -22.07
N ASN A 178 -14.91 25.55 -22.58
CA ASN A 178 -15.49 26.23 -23.74
C ASN A 178 -15.07 25.55 -25.05
N TYR A 179 -15.77 24.47 -25.42
CA TYR A 179 -15.53 23.73 -26.66
C TYR A 179 -15.85 24.53 -27.94
N GLY A 180 -16.68 25.58 -27.84
CA GLY A 180 -17.00 26.46 -28.98
C GLY A 180 -16.00 27.61 -29.17
N GLY A 181 -15.05 27.77 -28.25
CA GLY A 181 -14.07 28.85 -28.25
C GLY A 181 -12.64 28.32 -28.25
N ASN A 182 -11.84 28.79 -27.29
CA ASN A 182 -10.43 28.42 -27.17
C ASN A 182 -10.19 27.02 -26.56
N GLY A 183 -11.24 26.24 -26.26
CA GLY A 183 -11.12 24.92 -25.64
C GLY A 183 -10.69 24.97 -24.17
N MET A 184 -10.68 26.14 -23.53
CA MET A 184 -10.20 26.30 -22.15
C MET A 184 -11.34 26.44 -21.15
N SER A 185 -11.04 26.10 -19.89
CA SER A 185 -11.89 26.35 -18.73
C SER A 185 -11.34 27.50 -17.91
N ALA A 186 -12.22 28.36 -17.37
CA ALA A 186 -11.83 29.39 -16.41
C ALA A 186 -11.64 28.78 -15.01
N PRO A 187 -10.60 29.17 -14.25
CA PRO A 187 -10.43 28.70 -12.87
C PRO A 187 -11.52 29.25 -11.95
N LYS A 188 -11.96 28.46 -10.97
CA LYS A 188 -12.88 28.89 -9.91
C LYS A 188 -12.11 29.12 -8.61
N ASN A 189 -12.66 29.95 -7.73
CA ASN A 189 -12.16 30.14 -6.37
C ASN A 189 -12.72 29.08 -5.40
N GLU A 190 -12.62 27.82 -5.80
CA GLU A 190 -13.15 26.66 -5.08
C GLU A 190 -12.13 25.52 -5.19
N ALA A 191 -12.09 24.65 -4.18
CA ALA A 191 -11.26 23.46 -4.17
C ALA A 191 -12.03 22.25 -3.66
N ALA A 192 -11.70 21.07 -4.20
CA ALA A 192 -12.22 19.79 -3.77
C ALA A 192 -11.12 19.02 -3.02
N LEU A 193 -11.47 18.53 -1.83
CA LEU A 193 -10.61 17.72 -0.97
C LEU A 193 -11.23 16.32 -0.83
N ILE A 194 -10.43 15.29 -1.09
CA ILE A 194 -10.81 13.89 -0.89
C ILE A 194 -10.00 13.34 0.29
N LEU A 195 -10.72 12.90 1.32
CA LEU A 195 -10.16 12.26 2.50
C LEU A 195 -10.49 10.78 2.48
N TYR A 196 -9.55 9.96 2.94
CA TYR A 196 -9.71 8.52 3.12
C TYR A 196 -9.29 8.12 4.53
N ARG A 197 -10.09 7.27 5.17
CA ARG A 197 -9.83 6.75 6.51
C ARG A 197 -9.84 5.22 6.47
N PRO A 198 -8.68 4.56 6.38
CA PRO A 198 -8.61 3.09 6.42
C PRO A 198 -8.97 2.54 7.79
N PHE A 199 -9.53 1.33 7.82
CA PHE A 199 -9.61 0.53 9.04
C PHE A 199 -8.25 -0.10 9.35
N THR A 200 -7.98 -0.30 10.64
CA THR A 200 -6.68 -0.79 11.13
C THR A 200 -6.83 -2.05 11.96
N ASP A 201 -5.85 -2.94 11.85
CA ASP A 201 -5.72 -4.10 12.73
C ASP A 201 -5.00 -3.69 14.03
N CYS A 202 -5.70 -3.83 15.16
CA CYS A 202 -5.19 -3.50 16.49
C CYS A 202 -4.38 -4.61 17.16
N ARG A 203 -4.19 -5.76 16.50
CA ARG A 203 -3.42 -6.88 17.08
C ARG A 203 -1.92 -6.60 17.12
N SER A 204 -1.39 -5.73 16.26
CA SER A 204 0.03 -5.41 16.28
C SER A 204 0.44 -4.79 17.62
N LYS A 205 1.49 -5.33 18.24
CA LYS A 205 2.10 -4.77 19.46
C LYS A 205 3.08 -3.64 19.16
N LEU A 206 3.33 -3.34 17.88
CA LEU A 206 4.17 -2.19 17.51
C LEU A 206 3.41 -0.89 17.75
N GLN A 207 4.13 0.14 18.21
CA GLN A 207 3.60 1.47 18.38
C GLN A 207 4.15 2.40 17.30
N LEU A 208 3.26 3.21 16.71
CA LEU A 208 3.68 4.24 15.77
C LEU A 208 4.44 5.34 16.52
N GLN A 209 5.73 5.47 16.25
CA GLN A 209 6.54 6.58 16.76
C GLN A 209 6.30 7.83 15.91
N SER A 210 5.19 8.53 16.17
CA SER A 210 4.83 9.77 15.49
C SER A 210 4.23 10.78 16.47
N ASP A 211 4.45 12.07 16.20
CA ASP A 211 3.88 13.16 16.98
C ASP A 211 2.35 13.21 16.90
N CYS A 212 1.75 12.58 15.89
CA CYS A 212 0.30 12.50 15.74
C CYS A 212 -0.36 11.70 16.89
N MET A 213 0.35 10.73 17.50
CA MET A 213 -0.15 9.93 18.63
C MET A 213 -0.02 10.63 19.99
N LYS A 214 0.80 11.68 20.08
CA LYS A 214 1.04 12.42 21.33
C LYS A 214 -0.12 13.37 21.70
N GLN A 215 -1.01 13.66 20.77
CA GLN A 215 -2.14 14.57 20.98
C GLN A 215 -3.32 13.95 21.76
N GLY A 216 -3.23 12.67 22.16
CA GLY A 216 -4.31 11.93 22.82
C GLY A 216 -4.38 12.01 24.36
N ASN A 217 -3.53 12.78 25.06
CA ASN A 217 -3.48 12.76 26.53
C ASN A 217 -3.33 14.14 27.19
N THR A 218 -4.06 15.13 26.71
CA THR A 218 -4.24 16.43 27.40
C THR A 218 -5.71 16.80 27.52
N ASN A 219 -6.48 15.97 28.21
CA ASN A 219 -7.78 16.37 28.78
C ASN A 219 -7.81 15.91 30.25
N ASN A 220 -7.11 16.65 31.11
CA ASN A 220 -7.48 16.76 32.52
C ASN A 220 -8.38 17.98 32.64
N LEU A 221 -9.69 17.75 32.74
CA LEU A 221 -10.66 18.61 33.38
C LEU A 221 -11.50 17.74 34.31
#